data_AF-A0A6I1VZG2-F1
#
_entry.id   AF-A0A6I1VZG2-F1
#
_cell.length_a   1.000
_cell.length_b   1.000
_cell.length_c   1.000
_cell.angle_alpha   90.00
_cell.angle_beta   90.00
_cell.angle_gamma   90.00
#
_symmetry.space_group_name_H-M   'P 1'
#
loop_
_entity.id
_entity.type
_entity.pdbx_description
1 polymer ?
#
loop_
_entity_poly.entity_id
_entity_poly.type
_entity_poly.pdbx_seq_one_letter_code
_entity_poly.pdbx_strand_id
1 'polypeptide(L)'
;MTSQPPKAPPLYPKTHLLAASGIAALLSLALLVFPSSEVEAKRTTLNLELESPAEQLTQDQDAADLVQATNEANPSPFAQIEQQDSAPVATAKVEPEVAPAPSHREVIVSKGDTLSTLFQKVGLPATSVHEVLASDKQAKQFSQLKHGQKLEFEMSPDGQQLNKLHSQVSDLETITLNKTAKGYTFRRVTTQPTMRSAYAHGVISSSLSVSGQRAGLPHSTTMDMAKVFGYDIDFAQDIRPGDQFEVIYEQKVINGKTVGTGNILSARFTNRGKTFTAVRYTNKQGISNYYTADGSSMRKAFIRTPVDFARISSRFSSGRKHPILNKIRAHKGVDYAAPRGTPIKATGDGKVLLAGRRGGYGNTVIIQHGNTYRTLYGHMQGFAKGVKTGGSVKQGQVIGYIGTTGLSTGPHLHYEFQVNGVHVDPLGQKLPMADPIAKAERTRFLQQSQPLMARMNQEKATLLASSKR
;
A
#
# COMPACT_ATOMS: atom_id res chain seq x y z
N MET A 1 25.53 -57.51 51.24
CA MET A 1 25.91 -57.92 49.86
C MET A 1 24.91 -57.26 48.91
N THR A 2 25.29 -56.17 48.27
CA THR A 2 24.44 -55.42 47.33
C THR A 2 24.91 -55.70 45.91
N SER A 3 24.06 -56.39 45.13
CA SER A 3 24.28 -56.75 43.74
C SER A 3 23.94 -55.59 42.80
N GLN A 4 24.86 -55.26 41.89
CA GLN A 4 24.59 -54.36 40.76
C GLN A 4 23.82 -55.09 39.65
N PRO A 5 22.85 -54.44 38.98
CA PRO A 5 22.14 -55.02 37.84
C PRO A 5 23.00 -54.99 36.56
N PRO A 6 22.80 -55.94 35.62
CA PRO A 6 23.64 -56.07 34.42
C PRO A 6 23.33 -55.01 33.36
N LYS A 7 24.38 -54.58 32.66
CA LYS A 7 24.35 -53.54 31.61
C LYS A 7 23.69 -54.10 30.34
N ALA A 8 22.73 -53.36 29.78
CA ALA A 8 22.00 -53.76 28.57
C ALA A 8 22.94 -53.86 27.34
N PRO A 9 22.70 -54.82 26.42
CA PRO A 9 23.52 -55.00 25.23
C PRO A 9 23.31 -53.86 24.21
N PRO A 10 24.32 -53.55 23.37
CA PRO A 10 24.25 -52.48 22.39
C PRO A 10 23.19 -52.77 21.31
N LEU A 11 22.49 -51.71 20.88
CA LEU A 11 21.34 -51.76 19.97
C LEU A 11 21.64 -52.30 18.55
N TYR A 12 22.92 -52.38 18.15
CA TYR A 12 23.31 -52.88 16.83
C TYR A 12 24.60 -53.71 16.89
N PRO A 13 24.71 -54.82 16.12
CA PRO A 13 25.93 -55.59 16.00
C PRO A 13 27.07 -54.76 15.40
N LYS A 14 28.30 -54.94 15.90
CA LYS A 14 29.50 -54.18 15.46
C LYS A 14 29.76 -54.26 13.95
N THR A 15 29.31 -55.33 13.30
CA THR A 15 29.39 -55.53 11.85
C THR A 15 28.57 -54.50 11.06
N HIS A 16 27.40 -54.08 11.55
CA HIS A 16 26.58 -53.07 10.88
C HIS A 16 27.17 -51.66 11.02
N LEU A 17 27.81 -51.35 12.14
CA LEU A 17 28.52 -50.08 12.33
C LEU A 17 29.73 -49.95 11.39
N LEU A 18 30.47 -51.04 11.20
CA LEU A 18 31.60 -51.09 10.25
C LEU A 18 31.16 -51.00 8.78
N ALA A 19 30.03 -51.63 8.43
CA ALA A 19 29.48 -51.51 7.08
C ALA A 19 28.99 -50.09 6.78
N ALA A 20 28.31 -49.45 7.74
CA ALA A 20 27.81 -48.08 7.59
C ALA A 20 28.95 -47.05 7.45
N SER A 21 30.04 -47.22 8.21
CA SER A 21 31.22 -46.34 8.09
C SER A 21 31.95 -46.53 6.75
N GLY A 22 32.03 -47.77 6.24
CA GLY A 22 32.60 -48.04 4.91
C GLY A 22 31.84 -47.38 3.76
N ILE A 23 30.50 -47.43 3.79
CA ILE A 23 29.64 -46.80 2.77
C ILE A 23 29.78 -45.27 2.82
N ALA A 24 29.83 -44.68 4.01
CA ALA A 24 29.99 -43.23 4.16
C ALA A 24 31.35 -42.74 3.62
N ALA A 25 32.42 -43.50 3.85
CA ALA A 25 33.75 -43.19 3.32
C ALA A 25 33.79 -43.25 1.79
N LEU A 26 33.16 -44.27 1.18
CA LEU A 26 33.08 -44.40 -0.28
C LEU A 26 32.28 -43.27 -0.94
N LEU A 27 31.14 -42.87 -0.37
CA LEU A 27 30.34 -41.74 -0.87
C LEU A 27 31.09 -40.41 -0.78
N SER A 28 31.85 -40.22 0.29
CA SER A 28 32.65 -39.00 0.49
C SER A 28 33.80 -38.92 -0.52
N LEU A 29 34.43 -40.06 -0.82
CA LEU A 29 35.50 -40.14 -1.82
C LEU A 29 34.94 -39.92 -3.24
N ALA A 30 33.76 -40.46 -3.56
CA ALA A 30 33.12 -40.23 -4.85
C ALA A 30 32.81 -38.73 -5.08
N LEU A 31 32.33 -38.02 -4.07
CA LEU A 31 32.06 -36.58 -4.16
C LEU A 31 33.32 -35.71 -4.32
N LEU A 32 34.49 -36.21 -3.93
CA LEU A 32 35.76 -35.52 -4.11
C LEU A 32 36.40 -35.77 -5.48
N VAL A 33 36.14 -36.93 -6.09
CA VAL A 33 36.80 -37.35 -7.34
C VAL A 33 36.01 -36.91 -8.59
N PHE A 34 34.70 -36.68 -8.48
CA PHE A 34 33.89 -36.19 -9.60
C PHE A 34 33.68 -34.66 -9.52
N PRO A 35 34.38 -33.84 -10.35
CA PRO A 35 34.11 -32.42 -10.42
C PRO A 35 32.71 -32.17 -10.99
N SER A 36 31.91 -31.36 -10.30
CA SER A 36 30.61 -30.91 -10.79
C SER A 36 30.78 -30.05 -12.04
N SER A 37 30.07 -30.38 -13.13
CA SER A 37 30.02 -29.58 -14.35
C SER A 37 29.57 -28.15 -14.04
N GLU A 38 30.23 -27.13 -14.60
CA GLU A 38 29.78 -25.75 -14.50
C GLU A 38 28.40 -25.58 -15.14
N VAL A 39 27.47 -25.03 -14.36
CA VAL A 39 26.11 -24.73 -14.81
C VAL A 39 26.05 -23.27 -15.22
N GLU A 40 26.10 -23.02 -16.53
CA GLU A 40 25.83 -21.70 -17.11
C GLU A 40 24.30 -21.48 -17.19
N ALA A 41 23.77 -20.53 -16.42
CA ALA A 41 22.35 -20.18 -16.46
C ALA A 41 22.05 -19.29 -17.68
N LYS A 42 21.73 -19.88 -18.83
CA LYS A 42 21.09 -19.13 -19.93
C LYS A 42 19.68 -18.71 -19.50
N ARG A 43 19.45 -17.41 -19.32
CA ARG A 43 18.12 -16.83 -19.20
C ARG A 43 17.39 -16.99 -20.52
N THR A 44 16.40 -17.87 -20.57
CA THR A 44 15.39 -17.89 -21.63
C THR A 44 14.39 -16.76 -21.35
N THR A 45 14.44 -15.68 -22.13
CA THR A 45 13.39 -14.67 -22.15
C THR A 45 12.28 -15.12 -23.10
N LEU A 46 11.14 -15.52 -22.56
CA LEU A 46 9.89 -15.53 -23.34
C LEU A 46 9.40 -14.09 -23.43
N ASN A 47 9.39 -13.52 -24.64
CA ASN A 47 8.59 -12.34 -24.93
C ASN A 47 7.12 -12.79 -25.02
N LEU A 48 6.34 -12.48 -23.99
CA LEU A 48 4.90 -12.51 -24.07
C LEU A 48 4.44 -11.12 -24.49
N GLU A 49 4.11 -10.98 -25.77
CA GLU A 49 3.50 -9.77 -26.32
C GLU A 49 2.02 -9.83 -25.95
N LEU A 50 1.66 -9.10 -24.90
CA LEU A 50 0.28 -8.89 -24.49
C LEU A 50 -0.19 -7.61 -25.19
N GLU A 51 -0.99 -7.78 -26.25
CA GLU A 51 -1.70 -6.69 -26.93
C GLU A 51 -2.47 -5.85 -25.92
N SER A 52 -2.38 -4.54 -26.10
CA SER A 52 -3.00 -3.58 -25.20
C SER A 52 -4.47 -3.35 -25.58
N PRO A 53 -5.38 -3.09 -24.63
CA PRO A 53 -6.81 -2.83 -24.92
C PRO A 53 -7.10 -1.63 -25.84
N ALA A 54 -6.09 -0.89 -26.27
CA ALA A 54 -6.21 0.24 -27.20
C ALA A 54 -6.24 -0.19 -28.67
N GLU A 55 -5.69 -1.36 -29.02
CA GLU A 55 -5.73 -1.92 -30.39
C GLU A 55 -7.06 -2.62 -30.71
N GLN A 56 -7.78 -3.05 -29.68
CA GLN A 56 -9.14 -3.62 -29.82
C GLN A 56 -10.21 -2.55 -30.10
N LEU A 57 -9.93 -1.27 -29.81
CA LEU A 57 -10.84 -0.15 -30.09
C LEU A 57 -10.69 0.41 -31.50
N THR A 58 -9.60 0.10 -32.20
CA THR A 58 -9.36 0.55 -33.59
C THR A 58 -9.87 -0.47 -34.62
N GLN A 59 -9.89 -1.78 -34.29
CA GLN A 59 -10.47 -2.80 -35.18
C GLN A 59 -12.00 -2.82 -35.23
N ASP A 60 -12.69 -2.35 -34.19
CA ASP A 60 -14.17 -2.28 -34.17
C ASP A 60 -14.74 -1.02 -34.87
N GLN A 61 -13.88 -0.07 -35.29
CA GLN A 61 -14.28 1.13 -36.02
C GLN A 61 -14.09 1.02 -37.55
N ASP A 62 -13.27 0.07 -38.03
CA ASP A 62 -13.01 -0.11 -39.47
C ASP A 62 -14.00 -1.05 -40.18
N ALA A 63 -14.98 -1.62 -39.46
CA ALA A 63 -16.01 -2.51 -40.02
C ALA A 63 -17.33 -1.81 -40.40
N ALA A 64 -17.43 -0.48 -40.20
CA ALA A 64 -18.64 0.27 -40.51
C ALA A 64 -18.30 1.69 -41.01
N ASP A 65 -17.84 1.80 -42.25
CA ASP A 65 -18.21 2.88 -43.19
C ASP A 65 -17.52 2.69 -44.54
N LEU A 66 -18.17 1.90 -45.40
CA LEU A 66 -17.89 1.85 -46.83
C LEU A 66 -19.15 2.29 -47.60
N VAL A 67 -19.37 3.60 -47.75
CA VAL A 67 -20.03 4.19 -48.93
C VAL A 67 -19.52 5.62 -49.17
N GLN A 68 -18.58 5.75 -50.11
CA GLN A 68 -18.49 6.74 -51.21
C GLN A 68 -19.09 8.15 -51.04
N ALA A 69 -18.26 9.19 -51.21
CA ALA A 69 -18.32 10.11 -52.37
C ALA A 69 -17.24 11.23 -52.31
N THR A 70 -16.27 11.11 -53.22
CA THR A 70 -15.64 12.15 -54.08
C THR A 70 -15.71 13.64 -53.70
N ASN A 71 -14.55 14.31 -53.56
CA ASN A 71 -14.09 15.31 -54.54
C ASN A 71 -12.68 15.84 -54.25
N GLU A 72 -11.92 16.01 -55.34
CA GLU A 72 -10.54 16.46 -55.40
C GLU A 72 -10.35 18.00 -55.28
N ALA A 73 -9.13 18.34 -54.85
CA ALA A 73 -8.21 19.41 -55.29
C ALA A 73 -8.68 20.87 -55.56
N ASN A 74 -8.12 21.76 -54.70
CA ASN A 74 -7.66 23.15 -54.89
C ASN A 74 -7.06 23.51 -56.29
N PRO A 75 -6.64 24.78 -56.57
CA PRO A 75 -7.11 26.13 -56.17
C PRO A 75 -7.04 27.16 -57.34
N SER A 76 -7.50 28.41 -57.14
CA SER A 76 -7.15 29.57 -58.00
C SER A 76 -7.80 30.88 -57.48
N PRO A 77 -7.49 32.09 -57.99
CA PRO A 77 -6.21 32.71 -58.35
C PRO A 77 -6.18 34.23 -58.10
N PHE A 78 -5.25 34.80 -57.34
CA PHE A 78 -4.84 36.20 -57.50
C PHE A 78 -3.44 36.39 -56.89
N ALA A 79 -2.54 37.25 -57.34
CA ALA A 79 -2.20 37.84 -58.63
C ALA A 79 -0.92 38.65 -58.33
N GLN A 80 0.09 38.56 -59.19
CA GLN A 80 1.40 39.17 -59.05
C GLN A 80 1.37 40.70 -59.27
N ILE A 81 2.31 41.41 -58.64
CA ILE A 81 3.00 42.57 -59.26
C ILE A 81 4.50 42.48 -58.93
N GLU A 82 5.32 42.63 -59.97
CA GLU A 82 6.79 42.62 -59.98
C GLU A 82 7.41 44.04 -59.94
N GLN A 83 8.74 44.04 -59.81
CA GLN A 83 9.77 45.02 -60.27
C GLN A 83 10.20 46.13 -59.29
N GLN A 84 11.48 46.55 -59.24
CA GLN A 84 12.81 45.99 -59.53
C GLN A 84 13.84 47.03 -59.03
N ASP A 85 15.07 46.58 -58.79
CA ASP A 85 16.34 47.32 -58.71
C ASP A 85 16.66 48.26 -57.53
N SER A 86 17.63 47.83 -56.72
CA SER A 86 18.99 48.41 -56.73
C SER A 86 19.92 47.70 -55.72
N ALA A 87 21.07 47.24 -56.19
CA ALA A 87 22.29 47.00 -55.39
C ALA A 87 23.22 48.22 -55.63
N PRO A 88 24.13 48.63 -54.71
CA PRO A 88 25.23 47.76 -54.28
C PRO A 88 25.80 48.00 -52.86
N VAL A 89 26.84 47.21 -52.57
CA VAL A 89 27.98 47.43 -51.66
C VAL A 89 27.99 46.57 -50.38
N ALA A 90 28.98 45.68 -50.38
CA ALA A 90 29.40 44.85 -49.27
C ALA A 90 29.84 45.69 -48.05
N THR A 91 29.34 45.31 -46.88
CA THR A 91 30.05 45.48 -45.60
C THR A 91 29.83 44.21 -44.78
N ALA A 92 30.93 43.54 -44.44
CA ALA A 92 30.96 42.49 -43.45
C ALA A 92 30.52 43.08 -42.10
N LYS A 93 29.49 42.50 -41.47
CA LYS A 93 29.11 42.86 -40.11
C LYS A 93 28.51 41.65 -39.37
N VAL A 94 29.40 41.04 -38.58
CA VAL A 94 29.18 40.46 -37.25
C VAL A 94 27.86 39.72 -37.07
N GLU A 95 27.99 38.39 -37.07
CA GLU A 95 27.06 37.45 -36.46
C GLU A 95 26.68 37.96 -35.05
N PRO A 96 25.39 38.26 -34.78
CA PRO A 96 24.99 38.66 -33.45
C PRO A 96 25.14 37.47 -32.51
N GLU A 97 26.14 37.61 -31.65
CA GLU A 97 26.28 36.98 -30.34
C GLU A 97 24.93 36.57 -29.77
N VAL A 98 24.75 35.26 -29.64
CA VAL A 98 23.57 34.61 -29.07
C VAL A 98 23.24 35.30 -27.75
N ALA A 99 22.08 35.96 -27.69
CA ALA A 99 21.55 36.49 -26.45
C ALA A 99 21.61 35.38 -25.39
N PRO A 100 22.18 35.62 -24.20
CA PRO A 100 22.24 34.58 -23.18
C PRO A 100 20.82 34.11 -22.93
N ALA A 101 20.62 32.80 -23.08
CA ALA A 101 19.38 32.14 -22.73
C ALA A 101 18.95 32.62 -21.34
N PRO A 102 17.65 32.89 -21.10
CA PRO A 102 17.21 33.25 -19.77
C PRO A 102 17.73 32.19 -18.81
N SER A 103 18.47 32.64 -17.79
CA SER A 103 19.08 31.79 -16.77
C SER A 103 18.03 30.92 -16.06
N HIS A 104 16.74 31.19 -16.24
CA HIS A 104 15.63 30.38 -15.80
C HIS A 104 15.01 29.54 -16.93
N ARG A 105 14.87 28.23 -16.71
CA ARG A 105 14.18 27.29 -17.62
C ARG A 105 13.17 26.45 -16.84
N GLU A 106 12.00 26.23 -17.43
CA GLU A 106 10.99 25.34 -16.87
C GLU A 106 10.83 24.09 -17.74
N VAL A 107 10.71 22.92 -17.12
CA VAL A 107 10.45 21.65 -17.81
C VAL A 107 9.36 20.87 -17.10
N ILE A 108 8.45 20.29 -17.87
CA ILE A 108 7.40 19.39 -17.39
C ILE A 108 7.84 17.95 -17.64
N VAL A 109 7.81 17.13 -16.59
CA VAL A 109 8.16 15.71 -16.64
C VAL A 109 7.15 14.95 -17.51
N SER A 110 7.67 14.28 -18.54
CA SER A 110 6.91 13.39 -19.43
C SER A 110 7.19 11.92 -19.13
N LYS A 111 6.42 11.02 -19.75
CA LYS A 111 6.62 9.57 -19.60
C LYS A 111 8.02 9.17 -20.09
N GLY A 112 8.78 8.47 -19.25
CA GLY A 112 10.14 8.02 -19.56
C GLY A 112 11.25 9.02 -19.20
N ASP A 113 10.92 10.23 -18.76
CA ASP A 113 11.92 11.20 -18.32
C ASP A 113 12.65 10.75 -17.04
N THR A 114 13.95 10.97 -17.05
CA THR A 114 14.85 10.86 -15.89
C THR A 114 15.43 12.24 -15.57
N LEU A 115 15.98 12.41 -14.36
CA LEU A 115 16.62 13.68 -13.99
C LEU A 115 17.77 14.04 -14.95
N SER A 116 18.53 13.05 -15.42
CA SER A 116 19.60 13.23 -16.42
C SER A 116 19.09 13.72 -17.76
N THR A 117 18.01 13.12 -18.27
CA THR A 117 17.41 13.59 -19.53
C THR A 117 16.82 14.99 -19.39
N LEU A 118 16.29 15.36 -18.21
CA LEU A 118 15.78 16.72 -17.96
C LEU A 118 16.90 17.77 -17.89
N PHE A 119 18.05 17.43 -17.28
CA PHE A 119 19.23 18.29 -17.29
C PHE A 119 19.71 18.54 -18.73
N GLN A 120 19.78 17.49 -19.56
CA GLN A 120 20.14 17.62 -20.98
C GLN A 120 19.16 18.51 -21.74
N LYS A 121 17.85 18.39 -21.50
CA LYS A 121 16.82 19.23 -22.15
C LYS A 121 17.00 20.73 -21.87
N VAL A 122 17.57 21.10 -20.73
CA VAL A 122 17.85 22.52 -20.40
C VAL A 122 19.27 22.95 -20.75
N GLY A 123 20.07 22.10 -21.38
CA GLY A 123 21.45 22.38 -21.78
C GLY A 123 22.51 22.08 -20.73
N LEU A 124 22.14 21.47 -19.60
CA LEU A 124 23.08 21.06 -18.56
C LEU A 124 23.65 19.66 -18.83
N PRO A 125 24.92 19.38 -18.49
CA PRO A 125 25.49 18.05 -18.62
C PRO A 125 24.76 17.00 -17.76
N ALA A 126 24.48 15.82 -18.34
CA ALA A 126 23.88 14.71 -17.58
C ALA A 126 24.76 14.27 -16.39
N THR A 127 26.08 14.46 -16.48
CA THR A 127 27.04 14.13 -15.42
C THR A 127 26.86 14.99 -14.17
N SER A 128 26.39 16.24 -14.31
CA SER A 128 26.14 17.16 -13.19
C SER A 128 25.08 16.62 -12.22
N VAL A 129 24.21 15.72 -12.67
CA VAL A 129 23.21 15.05 -11.81
C VAL A 129 23.89 14.28 -10.68
N HIS A 130 25.03 13.63 -10.95
CA HIS A 130 25.74 12.88 -9.91
C HIS A 130 26.23 13.80 -8.79
N GLU A 131 26.78 14.97 -9.14
CA GLU A 131 27.21 15.98 -8.17
C GLU A 131 26.03 16.48 -7.33
N VAL A 132 24.91 16.81 -7.99
CA VAL A 132 23.69 17.28 -7.35
C VAL A 132 23.13 16.24 -6.36
N LEU A 133 23.04 14.98 -6.78
CA LEU A 133 22.47 13.90 -5.97
C LEU A 133 23.42 13.39 -4.87
N ALA A 134 24.74 13.56 -5.04
CA ALA A 134 25.74 13.17 -4.06
C ALA A 134 25.92 14.23 -2.96
N SER A 135 25.63 15.50 -3.26
CA SER A 135 25.83 16.63 -2.34
C SER A 135 24.96 16.55 -1.08
N ASP A 136 23.76 15.96 -1.18
CA ASP A 136 22.86 15.80 -0.05
C ASP A 136 22.11 14.45 -0.14
N LYS A 137 22.01 13.73 0.99
CA LYS A 137 21.27 12.45 1.04
C LYS A 137 19.80 12.60 0.62
N GLN A 138 19.20 13.77 0.85
CA GLN A 138 17.83 14.10 0.49
C GLN A 138 17.68 14.56 -0.97
N ALA A 139 18.76 14.92 -1.67
CA ALA A 139 18.71 15.35 -3.07
C ALA A 139 18.11 14.28 -4.00
N LYS A 140 18.24 12.98 -3.64
CA LYS A 140 17.61 11.84 -4.33
C LYS A 140 16.09 11.96 -4.52
N GLN A 141 15.43 12.84 -3.77
CA GLN A 141 14.01 13.15 -3.97
C GLN A 141 13.73 13.73 -5.37
N PHE A 142 14.67 14.46 -5.97
CA PHE A 142 14.55 14.95 -7.36
C PHE A 142 14.62 13.84 -8.42
N SER A 143 15.05 12.63 -8.05
CA SER A 143 14.99 11.46 -8.94
C SER A 143 13.62 10.75 -8.91
N GLN A 144 12.76 11.05 -7.93
CA GLN A 144 11.42 10.47 -7.79
C GLN A 144 10.39 11.30 -8.57
N LEU A 145 10.60 11.41 -9.88
CA LEU A 145 9.82 12.25 -10.77
C LEU A 145 8.40 11.69 -10.97
N LYS A 146 7.41 12.58 -10.98
CA LYS A 146 6.01 12.25 -11.32
C LYS A 146 5.66 12.83 -12.69
N HIS A 147 4.87 12.09 -13.46
CA HIS A 147 4.33 12.61 -14.72
C HIS A 147 3.58 13.93 -14.49
N GLY A 148 3.85 14.94 -15.31
CA GLY A 148 3.27 16.29 -15.19
C GLY A 148 3.92 17.17 -14.12
N GLN A 149 4.93 16.68 -13.37
CA GLN A 149 5.65 17.50 -12.40
C GLN A 149 6.46 18.59 -13.10
N LYS A 150 6.44 19.80 -12.54
CA LYS A 150 7.23 20.93 -13.04
C LYS A 150 8.57 21.04 -12.31
N LEU A 151 9.65 21.18 -13.06
CA LEU A 151 10.98 21.49 -12.55
C LEU A 151 11.44 22.84 -13.12
N GLU A 152 11.95 23.68 -12.24
CA GLU A 152 12.46 25.02 -12.55
C GLU A 152 13.96 25.04 -12.30
N PHE A 153 14.72 25.34 -13.35
CA PHE A 153 16.17 25.36 -13.36
C PHE A 153 16.62 26.81 -13.44
N GLU A 154 17.33 27.26 -12.41
CA GLU A 154 18.07 28.51 -12.44
C GLU A 154 19.56 28.17 -12.63
N MET A 155 20.12 28.66 -13.72
CA MET A 155 21.48 28.39 -14.17
C MET A 155 22.38 29.62 -14.02
N SER A 156 23.68 29.44 -14.16
CA SER A 156 24.64 30.52 -14.31
C SER A 156 24.35 31.35 -15.58
N PRO A 157 24.81 32.62 -15.65
CA PRO A 157 24.60 33.46 -16.83
C PRO A 157 25.13 32.87 -18.14
N ASP A 158 26.16 32.03 -18.07
CA ASP A 158 26.72 31.28 -19.20
C ASP A 158 25.92 30.01 -19.56
N GLY A 159 24.88 29.67 -18.78
CA GLY A 159 24.03 28.49 -18.97
C GLY A 159 24.70 27.14 -18.66
N GLN A 160 25.96 27.13 -18.21
CA GLN A 160 26.74 25.89 -18.08
C GLN A 160 26.56 25.18 -16.74
N GLN A 161 26.04 25.88 -15.73
CA GLN A 161 25.97 25.36 -14.38
C GLN A 161 24.62 25.61 -13.72
N LEU A 162 24.15 24.63 -12.95
CA LEU A 162 22.97 24.79 -12.12
C LEU A 162 23.28 25.63 -10.88
N ASN A 163 22.56 26.73 -10.68
CA ASN A 163 22.60 27.50 -9.43
C ASN A 163 21.50 27.05 -8.47
N LYS A 164 20.30 26.80 -8.99
CA LYS A 164 19.18 26.34 -8.18
C LYS A 164 18.25 25.45 -9.00
N LEU A 165 17.80 24.36 -8.37
CA LEU A 165 16.74 23.51 -8.91
C LEU A 165 15.56 23.55 -7.96
N HIS A 166 14.40 23.89 -8.48
CA HIS A 166 13.17 24.07 -7.72
C HIS A 166 12.06 23.18 -8.29
N SER A 167 11.25 22.60 -7.40
CA SER A 167 10.05 21.89 -7.82
C SER A 167 8.99 21.95 -6.73
N GLN A 168 7.77 22.32 -7.14
CA GLN A 168 6.58 22.16 -6.32
C GLN A 168 6.07 20.72 -6.45
N VAL A 169 6.39 19.88 -5.47
CA VAL A 169 6.02 18.45 -5.46
C VAL A 169 4.51 18.27 -5.26
N SER A 170 3.90 19.19 -4.52
CA SER A 170 2.45 19.33 -4.36
C SER A 170 2.13 20.74 -3.88
N ASP A 171 0.84 21.07 -3.78
CA ASP A 171 0.39 22.31 -3.15
C ASP A 171 0.89 22.48 -1.69
N LEU A 172 1.25 21.38 -1.01
CA LEU A 172 1.74 21.39 0.37
C LEU A 172 3.27 21.32 0.49
N GLU A 173 3.99 21.00 -0.58
CA GLU A 173 5.40 20.66 -0.50
C GLU A 173 6.19 21.22 -1.68
N THR A 174 7.24 21.94 -1.34
CA THR A 174 8.22 22.47 -2.27
C THR A 174 9.60 21.95 -1.88
N ILE A 175 10.37 21.52 -2.88
CA ILE A 175 11.75 21.12 -2.72
C ILE A 175 12.65 22.03 -3.54
N THR A 176 13.84 22.31 -3.02
CA THR A 176 14.82 23.16 -3.67
C THR A 176 16.22 22.65 -3.39
N LEU A 177 17.08 22.69 -4.40
CA LEU A 177 18.52 22.55 -4.26
C LEU A 177 19.15 23.89 -4.60
N ASN A 178 20.00 24.40 -3.71
CA ASN A 178 20.76 25.62 -3.97
C ASN A 178 22.24 25.27 -4.01
N LYS A 179 22.94 25.78 -5.01
CA LYS A 179 24.39 25.66 -5.11
C LYS A 179 25.06 26.44 -3.98
N THR A 180 26.16 25.89 -3.48
CA THR A 180 27.01 26.41 -2.41
C THR A 180 28.48 26.17 -2.78
N ALA A 181 29.41 26.66 -1.96
CA ALA A 181 30.84 26.43 -2.17
C ALA A 181 31.25 24.94 -2.10
N LYS A 182 30.44 24.06 -1.48
CA LYS A 182 30.75 22.63 -1.26
C LYS A 182 29.87 21.68 -2.07
N GLY A 183 29.13 22.17 -3.07
CA GLY A 183 28.13 21.41 -3.83
C GLY A 183 26.72 21.99 -3.64
N TYR A 184 25.70 21.17 -3.46
CA TYR A 184 24.30 21.62 -3.32
C TYR A 184 23.71 21.32 -1.94
N THR A 185 22.88 22.23 -1.44
CA THR A 185 22.11 22.03 -0.21
C THR A 185 20.64 21.83 -0.52
N PHE A 186 20.06 20.76 0.03
CA PHE A 186 18.64 20.47 -0.14
C PHE A 186 17.81 21.20 0.92
N ARG A 187 16.73 21.83 0.48
CA ARG A 187 15.71 22.41 1.35
C ARG A 187 14.34 21.91 0.95
N ARG A 188 13.60 21.40 1.93
CA ARG A 188 12.19 21.08 1.83
C ARG A 188 11.40 22.09 2.64
N VAL A 189 10.38 22.67 2.01
CA VAL A 189 9.41 23.54 2.66
C VAL A 189 8.05 22.85 2.58
N THR A 190 7.47 22.58 3.74
CA THR A 190 6.11 22.04 3.84
C THR A 190 5.19 23.13 4.37
N THR A 191 4.19 23.49 3.58
CA THR A 191 3.16 24.46 3.97
C THR A 191 2.11 23.75 4.80
N GLN A 192 1.83 24.27 5.99
CA GLN A 192 0.75 23.73 6.82
C GLN A 192 -0.60 24.25 6.29
N PRO A 193 -1.49 23.36 5.80
CA PRO A 193 -2.80 23.79 5.34
C PRO A 193 -3.69 24.11 6.54
N THR A 194 -4.63 25.04 6.34
CA THR A 194 -5.74 25.20 7.27
C THR A 194 -6.74 24.07 7.07
N MET A 195 -7.17 23.44 8.15
CA MET A 195 -8.17 22.38 8.11
C MET A 195 -9.55 23.00 8.23
N ARG A 196 -10.38 22.79 7.21
CA ARG A 196 -11.80 23.19 7.23
C ARG A 196 -12.68 21.96 7.14
N SER A 197 -13.82 21.99 7.79
CA SER A 197 -14.76 20.87 7.74
C SER A 197 -15.83 21.11 6.67
N ALA A 198 -15.99 20.16 5.76
CA ALA A 198 -16.98 20.17 4.70
C ALA A 198 -18.02 19.05 4.90
N TYR A 199 -19.18 19.22 4.27
CA TYR A 199 -20.27 18.25 4.24
C TYR A 199 -20.54 17.82 2.79
N ALA A 200 -20.77 16.53 2.57
CA ALA A 200 -21.26 16.02 1.31
C ALA A 200 -22.38 14.99 1.53
N HIS A 201 -23.31 14.94 0.59
CA HIS A 201 -24.41 14.00 0.56
C HIS A 201 -24.52 13.40 -0.84
N GLY A 202 -24.90 12.12 -0.93
CA GLY A 202 -25.20 11.49 -2.21
C GLY A 202 -26.18 10.34 -2.08
N VAL A 203 -26.85 10.07 -3.20
CA VAL A 203 -27.73 8.92 -3.38
C VAL A 203 -27.02 7.93 -4.30
N ILE A 204 -26.99 6.66 -3.92
CA ILE A 204 -26.44 5.58 -4.72
C ILE A 204 -27.29 5.42 -5.96
N SER A 205 -26.67 5.51 -7.15
CA SER A 205 -27.31 5.13 -8.41
C SER A 205 -26.80 3.81 -8.97
N SER A 206 -25.52 3.52 -8.76
CA SER A 206 -24.84 2.34 -9.32
C SER A 206 -23.75 1.82 -8.37
N SER A 207 -22.81 2.69 -7.98
CA SER A 207 -21.77 2.36 -7.02
C SER A 207 -21.48 3.54 -6.08
N LEU A 208 -20.83 3.24 -4.95
CA LEU A 208 -20.36 4.25 -4.02
C LEU A 208 -19.35 5.20 -4.67
N SER A 209 -18.43 4.68 -5.50
CA SER A 209 -17.41 5.50 -6.15
C SER A 209 -18.01 6.52 -7.12
N VAL A 210 -18.94 6.08 -7.98
CA VAL A 210 -19.61 6.96 -8.95
C VAL A 210 -20.44 8.01 -8.22
N SER A 211 -21.22 7.59 -7.23
CA SER A 211 -22.10 8.50 -6.48
C SER A 211 -21.30 9.46 -5.59
N GLY A 212 -20.17 9.01 -5.03
CA GLY A 212 -19.21 9.83 -4.30
C GLY A 212 -18.60 10.91 -5.16
N GLN A 213 -18.14 10.56 -6.37
CA GLN A 213 -17.60 11.53 -7.32
C GLN A 213 -18.64 12.59 -7.71
N ARG A 214 -19.89 12.19 -7.97
CA ARG A 214 -20.99 13.14 -8.25
C ARG A 214 -21.30 14.06 -7.07
N ALA A 215 -21.11 13.58 -5.84
CA ALA A 215 -21.24 14.38 -4.62
C ALA A 215 -20.00 15.27 -4.34
N GLY A 216 -19.02 15.33 -5.25
CA GLY A 216 -17.80 16.13 -5.10
C GLY A 216 -16.76 15.51 -4.14
N LEU A 217 -16.90 14.24 -3.78
CA LEU A 217 -15.92 13.54 -2.94
C LEU A 217 -14.76 13.03 -3.79
N PRO A 218 -13.50 13.28 -3.37
CA PRO A 218 -12.34 12.62 -3.95
C PRO A 218 -12.41 11.11 -3.71
N HIS A 219 -11.86 10.34 -4.66
CA HIS A 219 -11.84 8.88 -4.59
C HIS A 219 -11.26 8.35 -3.25
N SER A 220 -10.22 8.98 -2.71
CA SER A 220 -9.65 8.61 -1.41
C SER A 220 -10.67 8.69 -0.27
N THR A 221 -11.46 9.77 -0.20
CA THR A 221 -12.49 9.96 0.82
C THR A 221 -13.63 8.95 0.65
N THR A 222 -14.02 8.62 -0.58
CA THR A 222 -14.97 7.54 -0.86
C THR A 222 -14.45 6.19 -0.36
N MET A 223 -13.19 5.86 -0.63
CA MET A 223 -12.58 4.62 -0.17
C MET A 223 -12.45 4.57 1.36
N ASP A 224 -12.13 5.69 2.00
CA ASP A 224 -12.10 5.76 3.47
C ASP A 224 -13.49 5.57 4.08
N MET A 225 -14.54 6.11 3.46
CA MET A 225 -15.92 5.84 3.87
C MET A 225 -16.29 4.36 3.70
N ALA A 226 -15.89 3.74 2.59
CA ALA A 226 -16.09 2.30 2.38
C ALA A 226 -15.39 1.47 3.47
N LYS A 227 -14.18 1.86 3.89
CA LYS A 227 -13.47 1.19 5.00
C LYS A 227 -14.18 1.36 6.35
N VAL A 228 -14.78 2.52 6.61
CA VAL A 228 -15.50 2.80 7.86
C VAL A 228 -16.72 1.89 8.03
N PHE A 229 -17.48 1.65 6.95
CA PHE A 229 -18.71 0.86 6.99
C PHE A 229 -18.58 -0.56 6.46
N GLY A 230 -17.44 -0.92 5.87
CA GLY A 230 -17.23 -2.22 5.18
C GLY A 230 -17.34 -3.45 6.08
N TYR A 231 -17.47 -3.27 7.39
CA TYR A 231 -17.76 -4.38 8.32
C TYR A 231 -19.25 -4.69 8.47
N ASP A 232 -20.11 -3.68 8.27
CA ASP A 232 -21.56 -3.74 8.40
C ASP A 232 -22.27 -3.82 7.04
N ILE A 233 -21.62 -3.35 5.98
CA ILE A 233 -22.17 -3.27 4.61
C ILE A 233 -21.14 -3.85 3.64
N ASP A 234 -21.53 -4.86 2.86
CA ASP A 234 -20.74 -5.29 1.69
C ASP A 234 -21.05 -4.35 0.51
N PHE A 235 -20.15 -3.40 0.23
CA PHE A 235 -20.36 -2.43 -0.85
C PHE A 235 -20.40 -3.03 -2.27
N ALA A 236 -20.02 -4.30 -2.45
CA ALA A 236 -20.14 -4.98 -3.73
C ALA A 236 -21.48 -5.72 -3.88
N GLN A 237 -22.09 -6.18 -2.78
CA GLN A 237 -23.28 -7.05 -2.81
C GLN A 237 -24.54 -6.42 -2.20
N ASP A 238 -24.39 -5.51 -1.24
CA ASP A 238 -25.51 -5.03 -0.42
C ASP A 238 -26.14 -3.73 -0.92
N ILE A 239 -25.35 -2.85 -1.55
CA ILE A 239 -25.82 -1.52 -1.97
C ILE A 239 -26.81 -1.60 -3.12
N ARG A 240 -27.79 -0.69 -3.10
CA ARG A 240 -28.84 -0.60 -4.13
C ARG A 240 -29.05 0.86 -4.56
N PRO A 241 -29.57 1.08 -5.78
CA PRO A 241 -30.08 2.38 -6.15
C PRO A 241 -31.07 2.91 -5.11
N GLY A 242 -30.91 4.17 -4.69
CA GLY A 242 -31.72 4.82 -3.66
C GLY A 242 -31.14 4.78 -2.24
N ASP A 243 -30.13 3.94 -1.96
CA ASP A 243 -29.35 4.03 -0.72
C ASP A 243 -28.68 5.41 -0.64
N GLN A 244 -28.36 5.88 0.58
CA GLN A 244 -27.88 7.25 0.78
C GLN A 244 -26.64 7.28 1.66
N PHE A 245 -25.76 8.24 1.42
CA PHE A 245 -24.66 8.55 2.32
C PHE A 245 -24.57 10.04 2.64
N GLU A 246 -24.02 10.34 3.81
CA GLU A 246 -23.71 11.69 4.28
C GLU A 246 -22.33 11.63 4.94
N VAL A 247 -21.48 12.62 4.70
CA VAL A 247 -20.13 12.64 5.27
C VAL A 247 -19.72 14.06 5.64
N ILE A 248 -19.23 14.22 6.86
CA ILE A 248 -18.49 15.40 7.33
C ILE A 248 -17.02 15.02 7.35
N TYR A 249 -16.21 15.73 6.58
CA TYR A 249 -14.79 15.44 6.40
C TYR A 249 -13.94 16.71 6.41
N GLU A 250 -12.63 16.54 6.55
CA GLU A 250 -11.68 17.64 6.51
C GLU A 250 -11.23 17.95 5.08
N GLN A 251 -11.15 19.23 4.75
CA GLN A 251 -10.50 19.78 3.59
C GLN A 251 -9.23 20.52 4.02
N LYS A 252 -8.14 20.30 3.28
CA LYS A 252 -6.90 21.04 3.42
C LYS A 252 -6.99 22.26 2.51
N VAL A 253 -6.90 23.44 3.09
CA VAL A 253 -7.06 24.70 2.38
C VAL A 253 -5.79 25.55 2.51
N ILE A 254 -5.28 26.01 1.37
CA ILE A 254 -4.18 26.96 1.25
C ILE A 254 -4.66 28.13 0.39
N ASN A 255 -4.48 29.36 0.88
CA ASN A 255 -4.85 30.59 0.16
C ASN A 255 -6.29 30.56 -0.39
N GLY A 256 -7.23 30.00 0.39
CA GLY A 256 -8.64 29.86 0.00
C GLY A 256 -8.95 28.70 -0.96
N LYS A 257 -7.95 28.04 -1.55
CA LYS A 257 -8.11 26.88 -2.44
C LYS A 257 -8.02 25.57 -1.66
N THR A 258 -8.93 24.65 -1.94
CA THR A 258 -8.84 23.26 -1.44
C THR A 258 -7.77 22.50 -2.22
N VAL A 259 -6.77 22.01 -1.51
CA VAL A 259 -5.57 21.33 -2.05
C VAL A 259 -5.52 19.84 -1.70
N GLY A 260 -6.52 19.36 -0.96
CA GLY A 260 -6.67 17.96 -0.62
C GLY A 260 -7.69 17.76 0.50
N THR A 261 -7.80 16.51 0.95
CA THR A 261 -8.67 16.13 2.05
C THR A 261 -7.88 15.58 3.24
N GLY A 262 -8.49 15.62 4.41
CA GLY A 262 -8.04 14.98 5.63
C GLY A 262 -8.98 13.86 6.03
N ASN A 263 -9.23 13.72 7.32
CA ASN A 263 -10.00 12.62 7.87
C ASN A 263 -11.50 12.81 7.64
N ILE A 264 -12.24 11.69 7.60
CA ILE A 264 -13.69 11.70 7.84
C ILE A 264 -13.90 11.96 9.33
N LEU A 265 -14.61 13.03 9.69
CA LEU A 265 -14.93 13.35 11.07
C LEU A 265 -16.14 12.55 11.54
N SER A 266 -17.14 12.42 10.66
CA SER A 266 -18.32 11.60 10.92
C SER A 266 -19.04 11.29 9.61
N ALA A 267 -19.73 10.17 9.54
CA ALA A 267 -20.46 9.73 8.35
C ALA A 267 -21.73 8.96 8.72
N ARG A 268 -22.69 8.95 7.79
CA ARG A 268 -23.88 8.10 7.82
C ARG A 268 -24.07 7.38 6.50
N PHE A 269 -24.51 6.14 6.57
CA PHE A 269 -24.91 5.36 5.41
C PHE A 269 -26.27 4.73 5.68
N THR A 270 -27.23 4.94 4.79
CA THR A 270 -28.55 4.32 4.83
C THR A 270 -28.60 3.25 3.75
N ASN A 271 -28.58 1.98 4.15
CA ASN A 271 -28.69 0.83 3.26
C ASN A 271 -30.01 0.12 3.53
N ARG A 272 -30.87 0.02 2.50
CA ARG A 272 -32.16 -0.69 2.58
C ARG A 272 -33.02 -0.24 3.78
N GLY A 273 -33.05 1.06 4.03
CA GLY A 273 -33.81 1.69 5.14
C GLY A 273 -33.13 1.62 6.52
N LYS A 274 -32.00 0.90 6.66
CA LYS A 274 -31.22 0.87 7.91
C LYS A 274 -30.08 1.89 7.86
N THR A 275 -30.04 2.76 8.86
CA THR A 275 -29.00 3.80 8.99
C THR A 275 -27.87 3.36 9.90
N PHE A 276 -26.64 3.46 9.40
CA PHE A 276 -25.40 3.25 10.12
C PHE A 276 -24.72 4.61 10.31
N THR A 277 -24.28 4.92 11.52
CA THR A 277 -23.62 6.18 11.86
C THR A 277 -22.26 5.89 12.43
N ALA A 278 -21.23 6.58 11.94
CA ALA A 278 -19.87 6.49 12.43
C ALA A 278 -19.33 7.88 12.78
N VAL A 279 -18.62 7.98 13.90
CA VAL A 279 -17.95 9.19 14.37
C VAL A 279 -16.51 8.87 14.70
N ARG A 280 -15.59 9.70 14.19
CA ARG A 280 -14.17 9.58 14.46
C ARG A 280 -13.87 10.12 15.85
N TYR A 281 -13.13 9.37 16.66
CA TYR A 281 -12.69 9.78 17.99
C TYR A 281 -11.20 9.52 18.16
N THR A 282 -10.49 10.50 18.73
CA THR A 282 -9.09 10.38 19.13
C THR A 282 -8.99 10.36 20.65
N ASN A 283 -8.53 9.25 21.21
CA ASN A 283 -8.35 9.12 22.66
C ASN A 283 -7.15 9.94 23.16
N LYS A 284 -6.97 9.99 24.50
CA LYS A 284 -5.85 10.72 25.13
C LYS A 284 -4.46 10.24 24.69
N GLN A 285 -4.33 9.01 24.21
CA GLN A 285 -3.08 8.43 23.71
C GLN A 285 -2.83 8.76 22.23
N GLY A 286 -3.68 9.57 21.59
CA GLY A 286 -3.55 9.95 20.18
C GLY A 286 -4.03 8.88 19.20
N ILE A 287 -4.66 7.80 19.68
CA ILE A 287 -5.17 6.73 18.83
C ILE A 287 -6.56 7.12 18.33
N SER A 288 -6.71 7.13 17.01
CA SER A 288 -7.97 7.47 16.35
C SER A 288 -8.69 6.22 15.83
N ASN A 289 -9.99 6.12 16.09
CA ASN A 289 -10.87 5.07 15.55
C ASN A 289 -12.25 5.64 15.24
N TYR A 290 -13.10 4.84 14.59
CA TYR A 290 -14.50 5.16 14.33
C TYR A 290 -15.42 4.35 15.25
N TYR A 291 -16.42 5.03 15.79
CA TYR A 291 -17.39 4.47 16.72
C TYR A 291 -18.80 4.84 16.29
N THR A 292 -19.78 4.03 16.66
CA THR A 292 -21.19 4.37 16.56
C THR A 292 -21.54 5.52 17.51
N ALA A 293 -22.73 6.10 17.35
CA ALA A 293 -23.22 7.19 18.21
C ALA A 293 -23.23 6.85 19.72
N ASP A 294 -23.49 5.58 20.06
CA ASP A 294 -23.49 5.06 21.43
C ASP A 294 -22.09 4.69 21.96
N GLY A 295 -21.05 4.77 21.11
CA GLY A 295 -19.66 4.49 21.45
C GLY A 295 -19.23 3.04 21.23
N SER A 296 -20.04 2.23 20.56
CA SER A 296 -19.65 0.89 20.09
C SER A 296 -18.66 0.99 18.94
N SER A 297 -17.73 0.04 18.78
CA SER A 297 -16.73 0.12 17.71
C SER A 297 -17.34 -0.18 16.33
N MET A 298 -16.95 0.59 15.31
CA MET A 298 -17.28 0.29 13.90
C MET A 298 -16.38 -0.80 13.31
N ARG A 299 -15.34 -1.23 14.02
CA ARG A 299 -14.38 -2.24 13.54
C ARG A 299 -14.72 -3.62 14.10
N LYS A 300 -14.51 -4.68 13.31
CA LYS A 300 -14.37 -6.04 13.86
C LYS A 300 -13.05 -6.14 14.60
N ALA A 301 -13.05 -6.79 15.77
CA ALA A 301 -11.84 -7.01 16.56
C ALA A 301 -10.80 -7.84 15.78
N PHE A 302 -11.27 -8.66 14.82
CA PHE A 302 -10.45 -9.58 14.06
C PHE A 302 -10.70 -9.54 12.55
N ILE A 303 -9.64 -9.63 11.74
CA ILE A 303 -9.69 -10.09 10.35
C ILE A 303 -9.70 -11.63 10.35
N ARG A 304 -10.41 -12.24 9.41
CA ARG A 304 -10.58 -13.70 9.37
C ARG A 304 -9.31 -14.45 8.98
N THR A 305 -8.59 -13.91 8.00
CA THR A 305 -7.46 -14.60 7.39
C THR A 305 -6.17 -13.85 7.70
N PRO A 306 -5.21 -14.48 8.41
CA PRO A 306 -3.92 -13.86 8.73
C PRO A 306 -2.93 -13.82 7.57
N VAL A 307 -3.24 -14.46 6.43
CA VAL A 307 -2.33 -14.59 5.28
C VAL A 307 -3.13 -14.37 4.00
N ASP A 308 -2.64 -13.49 3.13
CA ASP A 308 -3.27 -13.26 1.83
C ASP A 308 -2.99 -14.45 0.89
N PHE A 309 -3.96 -14.83 0.06
CA PHE A 309 -3.83 -15.86 -0.99
C PHE A 309 -3.41 -17.27 -0.51
N ALA A 310 -3.61 -17.59 0.77
CA ALA A 310 -3.33 -18.92 1.30
C ALA A 310 -4.53 -19.87 1.17
N ARG A 311 -4.26 -21.14 0.86
CA ARG A 311 -5.27 -22.21 0.91
C ARG A 311 -5.31 -22.84 2.30
N ILE A 312 -6.49 -23.21 2.78
CA ILE A 312 -6.62 -23.98 4.02
C ILE A 312 -6.20 -25.43 3.72
N SER A 313 -5.08 -25.87 4.26
CA SER A 313 -4.62 -27.26 4.14
C SER A 313 -5.21 -28.17 5.22
N SER A 314 -5.58 -27.60 6.37
CA SER A 314 -6.27 -28.33 7.43
C SER A 314 -7.15 -27.42 8.28
N ARG A 315 -8.34 -27.88 8.63
CA ARG A 315 -9.29 -27.16 9.49
C ARG A 315 -9.11 -27.54 10.97
N PHE A 316 -9.75 -26.77 11.85
CA PHE A 316 -9.88 -27.10 13.26
C PHE A 316 -10.65 -28.42 13.43
N SER A 317 -10.23 -29.26 14.39
CA SER A 317 -10.90 -30.54 14.66
C SER A 317 -10.67 -30.98 16.11
N SER A 318 -11.71 -31.49 16.76
CA SER A 318 -11.62 -32.10 18.09
C SER A 318 -11.00 -33.50 18.08
N GLY A 319 -10.85 -34.15 16.93
CA GLY A 319 -10.24 -35.47 16.80
C GLY A 319 -9.94 -35.85 15.35
N ARG A 320 -8.71 -35.58 14.88
CA ARG A 320 -8.21 -36.03 13.57
C ARG A 320 -6.99 -36.92 13.72
N LYS A 321 -6.77 -37.87 12.80
CA LYS A 321 -5.51 -38.64 12.76
C LYS A 321 -4.34 -37.70 12.46
N HIS A 322 -3.36 -37.63 13.35
CA HIS A 322 -2.20 -36.74 13.24
C HIS A 322 -1.23 -37.29 12.18
N PRO A 323 -0.89 -36.53 11.12
CA PRO A 323 -0.16 -37.05 9.96
C PRO A 323 1.27 -37.52 10.28
N ILE A 324 1.89 -36.95 11.31
CA ILE A 324 3.27 -37.32 11.73
C ILE A 324 3.26 -38.40 12.83
N LEU A 325 2.25 -38.40 13.71
CA LEU A 325 2.28 -39.19 14.94
C LEU A 325 1.36 -40.42 14.86
N ASN A 326 0.53 -40.51 13.81
CA ASN A 326 -0.44 -41.58 13.56
C ASN A 326 -1.43 -41.86 14.70
N LYS A 327 -1.69 -40.88 15.57
CA LYS A 327 -2.69 -40.95 16.67
C LYS A 327 -3.83 -39.98 16.41
N ILE A 328 -5.04 -40.29 16.87
CA ILE A 328 -6.15 -39.33 16.88
C ILE A 328 -5.80 -38.21 17.87
N ARG A 329 -5.70 -36.98 17.38
CA ARG A 329 -5.39 -35.80 18.17
C ARG A 329 -6.23 -34.62 17.70
N ALA A 330 -6.65 -33.79 18.65
CA ALA A 330 -7.26 -32.52 18.33
C ALA A 330 -6.27 -31.62 17.55
N HIS A 331 -6.80 -30.98 16.51
CA HIS A 331 -6.15 -29.89 15.81
C HIS A 331 -6.76 -28.58 16.28
N LYS A 332 -6.05 -27.88 17.16
CA LYS A 332 -6.55 -26.72 17.89
C LYS A 332 -6.46 -25.40 17.11
N GLY A 333 -6.32 -25.49 15.79
CA GLY A 333 -6.13 -24.37 14.89
C GLY A 333 -6.46 -24.71 13.44
N VAL A 334 -6.10 -23.81 12.54
CA VAL A 334 -6.26 -23.92 11.08
C VAL A 334 -4.89 -23.77 10.44
N ASP A 335 -4.58 -24.66 9.50
CA ASP A 335 -3.33 -24.63 8.76
C ASP A 335 -3.56 -23.93 7.42
N TYR A 336 -2.84 -22.84 7.18
CA TYR A 336 -2.83 -22.09 5.93
C TYR A 336 -1.56 -22.39 5.16
N ALA A 337 -1.67 -23.15 4.07
CA ALA A 337 -0.54 -23.47 3.20
C ALA A 337 -0.28 -22.31 2.22
N ALA A 338 0.96 -21.83 2.23
CA ALA A 338 1.48 -20.82 1.31
C ALA A 338 3.03 -20.90 1.29
N PRO A 339 3.69 -20.33 0.27
CA PRO A 339 5.14 -20.38 0.15
C PRO A 339 5.88 -19.82 1.39
N ARG A 340 7.09 -20.33 1.65
CA ARG A 340 7.96 -19.74 2.68
C ARG A 340 8.21 -18.27 2.38
N GLY A 341 8.27 -17.44 3.41
CA GLY A 341 8.42 -15.99 3.26
C GLY A 341 7.12 -15.22 3.06
N THR A 342 5.99 -15.88 2.84
CA THR A 342 4.69 -15.18 2.74
C THR A 342 4.41 -14.40 4.03
N PRO A 343 4.05 -13.10 3.97
CA PRO A 343 3.75 -12.30 5.15
C PRO A 343 2.57 -12.83 5.95
N ILE A 344 2.74 -12.89 7.27
CA ILE A 344 1.71 -13.21 8.25
C ILE A 344 1.31 -11.92 8.96
N LYS A 345 0.01 -11.63 9.00
CA LYS A 345 -0.59 -10.44 9.62
C LYS A 345 -1.23 -10.79 10.96
N ALA A 346 -1.15 -9.87 11.92
CA ALA A 346 -1.92 -9.95 13.15
C ALA A 346 -3.42 -9.87 12.83
N THR A 347 -4.22 -10.81 13.31
CA THR A 347 -5.66 -10.80 13.03
C THR A 347 -6.40 -9.72 13.80
N GLY A 348 -5.87 -9.20 14.91
CA GLY A 348 -6.48 -8.12 15.70
C GLY A 348 -5.44 -7.21 16.34
N ASP A 349 -5.89 -6.06 16.84
CA ASP A 349 -5.06 -5.18 17.68
C ASP A 349 -4.72 -5.93 18.97
N GLY A 350 -3.48 -5.83 19.48
CA GLY A 350 -3.14 -6.53 20.71
C GLY A 350 -1.71 -6.40 21.18
N LYS A 351 -1.42 -7.04 22.32
CA LYS A 351 -0.09 -7.10 22.94
C LYS A 351 0.56 -8.45 22.65
N VAL A 352 1.80 -8.43 22.18
CA VAL A 352 2.61 -9.62 21.93
C VAL A 352 3.02 -10.23 23.27
N LEU A 353 2.43 -11.38 23.61
CA LEU A 353 2.81 -12.16 24.79
C LEU A 353 4.09 -12.95 24.58
N LEU A 354 4.33 -13.37 23.33
CA LEU A 354 5.53 -14.12 22.94
C LEU A 354 5.86 -13.81 21.48
N ALA A 355 7.14 -13.55 21.21
CA ALA A 355 7.75 -13.69 19.89
C ALA A 355 9.04 -14.49 20.07
N GLY A 356 9.01 -15.80 19.81
CA GLY A 356 10.13 -16.71 20.07
C GLY A 356 9.84 -18.16 19.74
N ARG A 357 10.75 -19.09 20.08
CA ARG A 357 10.53 -20.54 19.88
C ARG A 357 9.59 -21.10 20.95
N ARG A 358 8.63 -21.94 20.54
CA ARG A 358 7.70 -22.64 21.44
C ARG A 358 7.47 -24.09 21.03
N GLY A 359 8.38 -24.98 21.44
CA GLY A 359 8.24 -26.43 21.26
C GLY A 359 7.85 -26.83 19.84
N GLY A 360 6.79 -27.64 19.71
CA GLY A 360 6.29 -28.12 18.42
C GLY A 360 5.78 -27.04 17.48
N TYR A 361 5.42 -25.85 17.95
CA TYR A 361 5.02 -24.73 17.09
C TYR A 361 6.22 -24.06 16.41
N GLY A 362 7.46 -24.36 16.80
CA GLY A 362 8.64 -23.70 16.22
C GLY A 362 8.67 -22.21 16.58
N ASN A 363 9.10 -21.35 15.65
CA ASN A 363 9.02 -19.90 15.84
C ASN A 363 7.56 -19.47 15.85
N THR A 364 7.18 -18.80 16.93
CA THR A 364 5.79 -18.54 17.27
C THR A 364 5.60 -17.11 17.74
N VAL A 365 4.53 -16.47 17.26
CA VAL A 365 3.99 -15.25 17.85
C VAL A 365 2.69 -15.56 18.58
N ILE A 366 2.50 -15.00 19.77
CA ILE A 366 1.25 -15.08 20.52
C ILE A 366 0.81 -13.67 20.87
N ILE A 367 -0.43 -13.33 20.51
CA ILE A 367 -0.99 -12.00 20.73
C ILE A 367 -2.20 -12.12 21.65
N GLN A 368 -2.20 -11.30 22.71
CA GLN A 368 -3.36 -11.08 23.57
C GLN A 368 -4.15 -9.89 23.05
N HIS A 369 -5.45 -10.09 22.85
CA HIS A 369 -6.37 -9.09 22.34
C HIS A 369 -7.43 -8.80 23.41
N GLY A 370 -7.30 -7.64 24.06
CA GLY A 370 -8.07 -7.33 25.27
C GLY A 370 -7.89 -8.41 26.35
N ASN A 371 -8.94 -8.63 27.14
CA ASN A 371 -8.92 -9.62 28.23
C ASN A 371 -9.40 -11.02 27.79
N THR A 372 -10.13 -11.10 26.68
CA THR A 372 -10.92 -12.28 26.32
C THR A 372 -10.23 -13.16 25.28
N TYR A 373 -9.48 -12.57 24.35
CA TYR A 373 -9.07 -13.28 23.14
C TYR A 373 -7.55 -13.43 23.04
N ARG A 374 -7.12 -14.55 22.47
CA ARG A 374 -5.71 -14.80 22.18
C ARG A 374 -5.55 -15.50 20.84
N THR A 375 -4.55 -15.09 20.08
CA THR A 375 -4.18 -15.76 18.82
C THR A 375 -2.74 -16.25 18.86
N LEU A 376 -2.51 -17.37 18.17
CA LEU A 376 -1.19 -17.98 18.03
C LEU A 376 -0.87 -18.17 16.55
N TYR A 377 0.36 -17.86 16.18
CA TYR A 377 0.90 -17.98 14.82
C TYR A 377 2.16 -18.84 14.89
N GLY A 378 2.08 -20.10 14.45
CA GLY A 378 3.16 -21.08 14.52
C GLY A 378 3.86 -21.33 13.19
N HIS A 379 4.94 -22.11 13.27
CA HIS A 379 5.79 -22.59 12.18
C HIS A 379 6.46 -21.49 11.36
N MET A 380 6.64 -20.29 11.94
CA MET A 380 7.18 -19.14 11.23
C MET A 380 8.65 -19.35 10.85
N GLN A 381 9.14 -18.73 9.78
CA GLN A 381 10.59 -18.73 9.49
C GLN A 381 11.32 -17.65 10.28
N GLY A 382 10.63 -16.54 10.58
CA GLY A 382 11.18 -15.41 11.31
C GLY A 382 10.11 -14.35 11.61
N PHE A 383 10.48 -13.39 12.44
CA PHE A 383 9.61 -12.31 12.90
C PHE A 383 9.83 -11.04 12.06
N ALA A 384 8.79 -10.22 11.91
CA ALA A 384 8.94 -8.93 11.26
C ALA A 384 9.68 -7.94 12.16
N LYS A 385 10.32 -6.93 11.57
CA LYS A 385 11.08 -5.91 12.31
C LYS A 385 10.17 -5.22 13.34
N GLY A 386 10.66 -5.12 14.58
CA GLY A 386 9.94 -4.46 15.68
C GLY A 386 8.94 -5.35 16.43
N VAL A 387 8.69 -6.57 15.97
CA VAL A 387 7.83 -7.54 16.67
C VAL A 387 8.65 -8.23 17.75
N LYS A 388 8.32 -7.96 19.01
CA LYS A 388 8.99 -8.54 20.19
C LYS A 388 8.01 -8.75 21.33
N THR A 389 8.33 -9.70 22.21
CA THR A 389 7.59 -9.91 23.46
C THR A 389 7.42 -8.59 24.23
N GLY A 390 6.20 -8.34 24.70
CA GLY A 390 5.81 -7.11 25.39
C GLY A 390 5.38 -5.96 24.47
N GLY A 391 5.70 -6.02 23.18
CA GLY A 391 5.30 -5.01 22.20
C GLY A 391 3.81 -5.00 21.88
N SER A 392 3.33 -3.94 21.23
CA SER A 392 1.96 -3.85 20.70
C SER A 392 1.97 -4.00 19.18
N VAL A 393 0.91 -4.58 18.64
CA VAL A 393 0.70 -4.73 17.20
C VAL A 393 -0.71 -4.29 16.82
N LYS A 394 -0.85 -3.77 15.61
CA LYS A 394 -2.15 -3.41 15.03
C LYS A 394 -2.68 -4.58 14.20
N GLN A 395 -4.00 -4.70 14.11
CA GLN A 395 -4.69 -5.55 13.16
C GLN A 395 -4.16 -5.29 11.74
N GLY A 396 -3.87 -6.36 11.01
CA GLY A 396 -3.30 -6.30 9.66
C GLY A 396 -1.79 -6.02 9.62
N GLN A 397 -1.14 -5.67 10.73
CA GLN A 397 0.30 -5.48 10.79
C GLN A 397 1.02 -6.80 10.51
N VAL A 398 2.03 -6.78 9.64
CA VAL A 398 2.89 -7.95 9.40
C VAL A 398 3.68 -8.26 10.67
N ILE A 399 3.51 -9.47 11.20
CA ILE A 399 4.14 -9.95 12.42
C ILE A 399 5.30 -10.92 12.15
N GLY A 400 5.38 -11.46 10.95
CA GLY A 400 6.48 -12.29 10.49
C GLY A 400 6.11 -13.03 9.22
N TYR A 401 6.74 -14.18 8.99
CA TYR A 401 6.69 -14.83 7.68
C TYR A 401 6.51 -16.35 7.79
N ILE A 402 5.75 -16.93 6.87
CA ILE A 402 5.53 -18.38 6.80
C ILE A 402 6.86 -19.11 6.71
N GLY A 403 6.97 -20.20 7.46
CA GLY A 403 8.13 -21.09 7.45
C GLY A 403 7.71 -22.54 7.55
N THR A 404 8.58 -23.33 8.18
CA THR A 404 8.38 -24.76 8.42
C THR A 404 8.94 -25.21 9.76
N THR A 405 9.16 -24.27 10.69
CA THR A 405 9.91 -24.55 11.92
C THR A 405 9.09 -25.37 12.91
N GLY A 406 9.74 -26.13 13.79
CA GLY A 406 9.04 -27.02 14.73
C GLY A 406 8.52 -28.28 14.04
N LEU A 407 7.39 -28.81 14.52
CA LEU A 407 6.77 -30.02 13.99
C LEU A 407 5.85 -29.67 12.82
N SER A 408 6.44 -29.53 11.63
CA SER A 408 5.74 -29.20 10.40
C SER A 408 6.21 -30.08 9.25
N THR A 409 5.28 -30.56 8.41
CA THR A 409 5.58 -31.38 7.23
C THR A 409 5.94 -30.56 5.99
N GLY A 410 5.65 -29.26 5.99
CA GLY A 410 5.89 -28.38 4.85
C GLY A 410 5.46 -26.94 5.11
N PRO A 411 5.73 -26.01 4.17
CA PRO A 411 5.45 -24.58 4.38
C PRO A 411 3.96 -24.29 4.65
N HIS A 412 3.66 -23.85 5.87
CA HIS A 412 2.33 -23.41 6.27
C HIS A 412 2.39 -22.53 7.53
N LEU A 413 1.33 -21.77 7.77
CA LEU A 413 1.04 -21.15 9.06
C LEU A 413 0.06 -22.04 9.83
N HIS A 414 0.41 -22.38 11.07
CA HIS A 414 -0.56 -22.90 12.04
C HIS A 414 -1.16 -21.74 12.83
N TYR A 415 -2.46 -21.50 12.69
CA TYR A 415 -3.18 -20.40 13.32
C TYR A 415 -4.19 -20.90 14.34
N GLU A 416 -4.09 -20.46 15.59
CA GLU A 416 -5.07 -20.77 16.64
C GLU A 416 -5.79 -19.52 17.11
N PHE A 417 -7.06 -19.70 17.51
CA PHE A 417 -7.88 -18.66 18.12
C PHE A 417 -8.45 -19.19 19.44
N GLN A 418 -8.29 -18.41 20.50
CA GLN A 418 -8.78 -18.75 21.83
C GLN A 418 -9.75 -17.68 22.34
N VAL A 419 -10.84 -18.14 22.96
CA VAL A 419 -11.83 -17.31 23.67
C VAL A 419 -11.84 -17.75 25.12
N ASN A 420 -11.54 -16.83 26.04
CA ASN A 420 -11.42 -17.12 27.48
C ASN A 420 -10.49 -18.32 27.77
N GLY A 421 -9.40 -18.44 27.01
CA GLY A 421 -8.41 -19.53 27.14
C GLY A 421 -8.79 -20.85 26.46
N VAL A 422 -10.00 -20.97 25.89
CA VAL A 422 -10.45 -22.18 25.18
C VAL A 422 -10.20 -22.03 23.68
N HIS A 423 -9.56 -23.02 23.05
CA HIS A 423 -9.37 -23.03 21.59
C HIS A 423 -10.69 -23.29 20.88
N VAL A 424 -10.98 -22.48 19.87
CA VAL A 424 -12.21 -22.57 19.06
C VAL A 424 -11.87 -22.57 17.58
N ASP A 425 -12.77 -23.08 16.74
CA ASP A 425 -12.61 -23.00 15.28
C ASP A 425 -12.65 -21.55 14.80
N PRO A 426 -11.53 -20.96 14.34
CA PRO A 426 -11.48 -19.57 13.90
C PRO A 426 -12.38 -19.28 12.69
N LEU A 427 -12.71 -20.29 11.88
CA LEU A 427 -13.54 -20.13 10.68
C LEU A 427 -15.03 -20.09 11.01
N GLY A 428 -15.44 -20.79 12.07
CA GLY A 428 -16.84 -20.87 12.50
C GLY A 428 -17.27 -19.78 13.49
N GLN A 429 -16.34 -19.00 14.05
CA GLN A 429 -16.69 -17.97 15.02
C GLN A 429 -17.35 -16.73 14.39
N LYS A 430 -18.40 -16.24 15.05
CA LYS A 430 -18.88 -14.86 14.87
C LYS A 430 -17.87 -13.95 15.56
N LEU A 431 -17.11 -13.20 14.78
CA LEU A 431 -16.07 -12.32 15.32
C LEU A 431 -16.73 -11.15 16.08
N PRO A 432 -16.27 -10.84 17.30
CA PRO A 432 -16.77 -9.70 18.06
C PRO A 432 -16.37 -8.39 17.40
N MET A 433 -17.12 -7.33 17.68
CA MET A 433 -16.66 -5.97 17.41
C MET A 433 -15.46 -5.66 18.31
N ALA A 434 -14.58 -4.77 17.87
CA ALA A 434 -13.49 -4.26 18.69
C ALA A 434 -14.05 -3.55 19.93
N ASP A 435 -13.18 -3.37 20.94
CA ASP A 435 -13.60 -2.80 22.21
C ASP A 435 -14.33 -1.45 22.00
N PRO A 436 -15.47 -1.23 22.67
CA PRO A 436 -16.16 0.05 22.65
C PRO A 436 -15.29 1.13 23.30
N ILE A 437 -15.74 2.38 23.25
CA ILE A 437 -15.11 3.48 23.99
C ILE A 437 -14.92 3.07 25.45
N ALA A 438 -13.67 3.15 25.92
CA ALA A 438 -13.35 2.87 27.31
C ALA A 438 -14.19 3.75 28.24
N LYS A 439 -14.66 3.19 29.36
CA LYS A 439 -15.55 3.91 30.31
C LYS A 439 -14.98 5.28 30.72
N ALA A 440 -13.66 5.36 30.95
CA ALA A 440 -12.96 6.59 31.31
C ALA A 440 -12.90 7.65 30.19
N GLU A 441 -13.11 7.26 28.93
CA GLU A 441 -13.11 8.15 27.77
C GLU A 441 -14.53 8.55 27.33
N ARG A 442 -15.58 7.96 27.91
CA ARG A 442 -16.97 8.12 27.46
C ARG A 442 -17.45 9.58 27.47
N THR A 443 -17.15 10.32 28.53
CA THR A 443 -17.55 11.74 28.63
C THR A 443 -16.89 12.58 27.53
N ARG A 444 -15.58 12.38 27.30
CA ARG A 444 -14.83 13.10 26.26
C ARG A 444 -15.30 12.70 24.87
N PHE A 445 -15.61 11.42 24.66
CA PHE A 445 -16.21 10.95 23.42
C PHE A 445 -17.52 11.70 23.14
N LEU A 446 -18.45 11.75 24.10
CA LEU A 446 -19.73 12.44 23.92
C LEU A 446 -19.55 13.94 23.64
N GLN A 447 -18.66 14.61 24.36
CA GLN A 447 -18.35 16.02 24.13
C GLN A 447 -17.84 16.30 22.70
N GLN A 448 -17.11 15.36 22.09
CA GLN A 448 -16.60 15.50 20.73
C GLN A 448 -17.58 15.01 19.66
N SER A 449 -18.34 13.96 19.95
CA SER A 449 -19.21 13.30 18.96
C SER A 449 -20.57 13.98 18.81
N GLN A 450 -21.16 14.48 19.89
CA GLN A 450 -22.48 15.11 19.86
C GLN A 450 -22.54 16.33 18.91
N PRO A 451 -21.57 17.27 18.91
CA PRO A 451 -21.59 18.38 17.96
C PRO A 451 -21.49 17.93 16.49
N LEU A 452 -20.72 16.89 16.21
CA LEU A 452 -20.59 16.33 14.86
C LEU A 452 -21.91 15.71 14.40
N MET A 453 -22.60 14.97 15.27
CA MET A 453 -23.91 14.40 14.96
C MET A 453 -24.98 15.48 14.78
N ALA A 454 -24.99 16.50 15.64
CA ALA A 454 -25.91 17.63 15.55
C ALA A 454 -25.74 18.38 14.23
N ARG A 455 -24.49 18.67 13.84
CA ARG A 455 -24.17 19.28 12.55
C ARG A 455 -24.68 18.41 11.40
N MET A 456 -24.46 17.11 11.44
CA MET A 456 -24.92 16.21 10.39
C MET A 456 -26.45 16.27 10.21
N ASN A 457 -27.21 16.37 11.30
CA ASN A 457 -28.67 16.57 11.25
C ASN A 457 -29.06 17.92 10.63
N GLN A 458 -28.36 18.99 10.98
CA GLN A 458 -28.60 20.34 10.47
C GLN A 458 -28.35 20.43 8.96
N GLU A 459 -27.23 19.88 8.48
CA GLU A 459 -26.86 19.87 7.05
C GLU A 459 -27.90 19.09 6.23
N LYS A 460 -28.34 17.92 6.74
CA LYS A 460 -29.40 17.13 6.11
C LYS A 460 -30.72 17.92 5.99
N ALA A 461 -31.14 18.58 7.06
CA ALA A 461 -32.37 19.38 7.06
C ALA A 461 -32.28 20.54 6.05
N THR A 462 -31.12 21.17 5.94
CA THR A 462 -30.87 22.27 5.00
C THR A 462 -30.95 21.80 3.55
N LEU A 463 -30.36 20.65 3.23
CA LEU A 463 -30.46 20.01 1.91
C LEU A 463 -31.89 19.63 1.51
N LEU A 464 -32.66 19.08 2.45
CA LEU A 464 -34.07 18.73 2.19
C LEU A 464 -34.95 19.97 1.99
N ALA A 465 -34.57 21.10 2.59
CA ALA A 465 -35.26 22.37 2.39
C ALA A 465 -34.90 23.02 1.05
N SER A 466 -33.64 22.89 0.60
CA SER A 466 -33.21 23.45 -0.68
C SER A 466 -33.69 22.65 -1.89
N SER A 467 -33.89 21.32 -1.75
CA SER A 467 -34.41 20.47 -2.85
C SER A 467 -35.93 20.54 -3.06
N LYS A 468 -36.66 21.20 -2.16
CA LYS A 468 -38.11 21.44 -2.26
C LYS A 468 -38.49 22.78 -2.89
N ARG A 469 -37.50 23.62 -3.21
CA ARG A 469 -37.68 24.83 -4.03
C ARG A 469 -37.30 24.49 -5.46
#